data_AF-A0A970KQA5-F1
#
_entry.id   AF-A0A970KQA5-F1
#
_cell.length_a   1.000
_cell.length_b   1.000
_cell.length_c   1.000
_cell.angle_alpha   90.00
_cell.angle_beta   90.00
_cell.angle_gamma   90.00
#
_symmetry.space_group_name_H-M   'P 1'
#
loop_
_entity.id
_entity.type
_entity.pdbx_description
1 polymer ?
#
loop_
_entity_poly.entity_id
_entity_poly.type
_entity_poly.pdbx_seq_one_letter_code
_entity_poly.pdbx_strand_id
1 'polypeptide(L)'
;MSVKDWIILALLCLAALIWWVRSRRERIVGRSPGRSHTKVVALLEEEGYEVLGARPRLTVQMEIDGTTYPFDLSCDLLAKKHGLLFLVKVRRDAGKGRLQSKQWRSSLLRDVLAFRTNGIVVVNPEKEKLQEVRFRM
;
A
#
# COMPACT_ATOMS: atom_id res chain seq x y z
N MET A 1 23.08 -11.30 -38.21
CA MET A 1 22.00 -11.59 -37.25
C MET A 1 20.69 -11.39 -37.98
N SER A 2 19.86 -12.44 -38.05
CA SER A 2 18.61 -12.42 -38.79
C SER A 2 17.57 -11.58 -38.03
N VAL A 3 16.62 -10.95 -38.74
CA VAL A 3 15.52 -10.18 -38.13
C VAL A 3 14.74 -11.02 -37.10
N LYS A 4 14.72 -12.34 -37.30
CA LYS A 4 14.14 -13.32 -36.39
C LYS A 4 14.81 -13.33 -35.00
N ASP A 5 16.12 -13.15 -34.94
CA ASP A 5 16.89 -13.13 -33.70
C ASP A 5 16.52 -11.91 -32.84
N TRP A 6 16.30 -10.76 -33.49
CA TRP A 6 15.88 -9.52 -32.82
C TRP A 6 14.46 -9.60 -32.26
N ILE A 7 13.55 -10.26 -32.99
CA ILE A 7 12.18 -10.49 -32.52
C ILE A 7 12.19 -11.40 -31.29
N ILE A 8 12.98 -12.47 -31.31
CA ILE A 8 13.12 -13.40 -30.17
C ILE A 8 13.72 -12.67 -28.96
N LEU A 9 14.74 -11.85 -29.17
CA LEU A 9 15.40 -11.09 -28.09
C LEU A 9 14.46 -10.06 -27.47
N ALA A 10 13.69 -9.33 -28.29
CA ALA A 10 12.69 -8.39 -27.81
C ALA A 10 11.59 -9.08 -26.98
N LEU A 11 11.15 -10.26 -27.42
CA LEU A 11 10.12 -11.04 -26.73
C LEU A 11 10.61 -11.60 -25.39
N LEU A 12 11.87 -12.06 -25.33
CA LEU A 12 12.53 -12.49 -24.09
C LEU A 12 12.72 -11.33 -23.11
N CYS A 13 13.19 -10.17 -23.59
CA CYS A 13 13.33 -8.97 -22.76
C CYS A 13 11.98 -8.50 -22.20
N LEU A 14 10.92 -8.52 -23.01
CA LEU A 14 9.58 -8.17 -22.57
C LEU A 14 9.04 -9.15 -21.51
N ALA A 15 9.21 -10.45 -21.73
CA ALA A 15 8.80 -11.48 -20.77
C ALA A 15 9.57 -11.34 -19.44
N ALA A 16 10.89 -11.13 -19.51
CA ALA A 16 11.73 -10.90 -18.33
C ALA A 16 11.32 -9.62 -17.57
N LEU A 17 11.01 -8.53 -18.29
CA LEU A 17 10.51 -7.29 -17.69
C LEU A 17 9.18 -7.51 -16.97
N ILE A 18 8.22 -8.19 -17.61
CA ILE A 18 6.91 -8.51 -17.01
C ILE A 18 7.09 -9.40 -15.78
N TRP A 19 7.98 -10.40 -15.85
CA TRP A 19 8.24 -11.31 -14.75
C TRP A 19 8.92 -10.62 -13.57
N TRP A 20 9.88 -9.72 -13.84
CA TRP A 20 10.54 -8.90 -12.84
C TRP A 20 9.57 -7.93 -12.16
N VAL A 21 8.68 -7.28 -12.92
CA VAL A 21 7.62 -6.42 -12.37
C VAL A 21 6.65 -7.21 -11.50
N ARG A 22 6.25 -8.42 -11.92
CA ARG A 22 5.36 -9.31 -11.13
C ARG A 22 6.05 -9.87 -9.89
N SER A 23 7.33 -10.24 -9.98
CA SER A 23 8.12 -10.76 -8.86
C SER A 23 8.39 -9.69 -7.81
N ARG A 24 8.58 -8.43 -8.23
CA ARG A 24 8.66 -7.26 -7.34
C ARG A 24 7.33 -6.89 -6.67
N ARG A 25 6.22 -7.44 -7.14
CA ARG A 25 4.92 -7.32 -6.49
C ARG A 25 4.85 -8.41 -5.43
N GLU A 26 5.68 -8.25 -4.40
CA GLU A 26 5.62 -9.09 -3.21
C GLU A 26 4.18 -9.20 -2.76
N ARG A 27 3.78 -10.43 -2.44
CA ARG A 27 2.41 -10.79 -2.13
C ARG A 27 1.99 -10.03 -0.88
N ILE A 28 1.37 -8.86 -1.05
CA ILE A 28 0.58 -8.22 -0.01
C ILE A 28 -0.56 -9.20 0.29
N VAL A 29 -0.38 -10.02 1.33
CA VAL A 29 -1.40 -10.96 1.77
C VAL A 29 -2.35 -10.18 2.67
N GLY A 30 -3.52 -9.82 2.13
CA GLY A 30 -4.64 -9.28 2.89
C GLY A 30 -5.63 -10.38 3.25
N ARG A 31 -6.34 -10.23 4.38
CA ARG A 31 -7.54 -11.03 4.69
C ARG A 31 -8.77 -10.29 4.19
N SER A 32 -9.89 -10.98 3.98
CA SER A 32 -11.16 -10.29 3.71
C SER A 32 -11.50 -9.31 4.85
N PRO A 33 -12.06 -8.13 4.54
CA PRO A 33 -12.45 -7.16 5.56
C PRO A 33 -13.45 -7.78 6.56
N GLY A 34 -13.06 -7.82 7.84
CA GLY A 34 -13.95 -8.28 8.91
C GLY A 34 -14.95 -7.19 9.34
N ARG A 35 -15.96 -7.57 10.15
CA ARG A 35 -17.02 -6.67 10.69
C ARG A 35 -16.50 -5.40 11.38
N SER A 36 -15.26 -5.39 11.90
CA SER A 36 -14.70 -4.21 12.59
C SER A 36 -14.44 -3.02 11.66
N HIS A 37 -14.47 -3.22 10.34
CA HIS A 37 -14.23 -2.17 9.35
C HIS A 37 -15.48 -1.73 8.60
N THR A 38 -16.67 -2.28 8.89
CA THR A 38 -17.88 -2.03 8.09
C THR A 38 -18.18 -0.54 7.86
N LYS A 39 -18.11 0.30 8.90
CA LYS A 39 -18.33 1.76 8.75
C LYS A 39 -17.26 2.43 7.88
N VAL A 40 -16.00 2.01 8.01
CA VAL A 40 -14.88 2.58 7.25
C VAL A 40 -14.95 2.13 5.79
N VAL A 41 -15.30 0.87 5.55
CA VAL A 41 -15.50 0.31 4.21
C VAL A 41 -16.63 1.04 3.50
N ALA A 42 -17.78 1.24 4.15
CA ALA A 42 -18.90 1.99 3.58
C ALA A 42 -18.49 3.41 3.18
N LEU A 43 -17.81 4.15 4.07
CA LEU A 43 -17.34 5.51 3.78
C LEU A 43 -16.34 5.54 2.60
N LEU A 44 -15.48 4.53 2.50
CA LEU A 44 -14.54 4.40 1.37
C LEU A 44 -15.29 4.14 0.06
N GLU A 45 -16.26 3.23 0.07
CA GLU A 45 -17.06 2.87 -1.10
C GLU A 45 -17.93 4.04 -1.58
N GLU A 46 -18.54 4.80 -0.66
CA GLU A 46 -19.27 6.05 -0.97
C GLU A 46 -18.37 7.08 -1.67
N GLU A 47 -17.10 7.15 -1.29
CA GLU A 47 -16.09 8.02 -1.90
C GLU A 47 -15.43 7.40 -3.15
N GLY A 48 -15.93 6.27 -3.65
CA GLY A 48 -15.49 5.61 -4.88
C GLY A 48 -14.21 4.78 -4.75
N TYR A 49 -13.87 4.33 -3.54
CA TYR A 49 -12.77 3.37 -3.32
C TYR A 49 -13.29 1.94 -3.30
N GLU A 50 -12.58 1.04 -3.98
CA GLU A 50 -12.76 -0.41 -3.90
C GLU A 50 -11.84 -0.97 -2.80
N VAL A 51 -12.39 -1.58 -1.75
CA VAL A 51 -11.59 -2.17 -0.67
C VAL A 51 -11.10 -3.56 -1.07
N LEU A 52 -9.80 -3.70 -1.29
CA LEU A 52 -9.17 -4.93 -1.75
C LEU A 52 -8.93 -5.95 -0.63
N GLY A 53 -8.77 -5.49 0.61
CA GLY A 53 -8.54 -6.35 1.75
C GLY A 53 -8.23 -5.61 3.03
N ALA A 54 -8.35 -6.33 4.15
CA ALA A 54 -7.98 -5.86 5.47
C ALA A 54 -6.63 -6.40 5.92
N ARG A 55 -5.98 -5.59 6.75
CA ARG A 55 -4.68 -5.87 7.37
C ARG A 55 -3.65 -6.39 6.37
N PRO A 56 -3.35 -5.63 5.29
CA PRO A 56 -2.22 -5.96 4.44
C PRO A 56 -0.96 -6.07 5.32
N ARG A 57 -0.21 -7.16 5.13
CA ARG A 57 1.04 -7.42 5.86
C ARG A 57 2.21 -7.53 4.89
N LEU A 58 3.33 -6.98 5.32
CA LEU A 58 4.62 -7.07 4.66
C LEU A 58 5.66 -7.45 5.71
N THR A 59 6.33 -8.59 5.53
CA THR A 59 7.43 -9.00 6.41
C THR A 59 8.73 -8.39 5.90
N VAL A 60 9.39 -7.61 6.74
CA VAL A 60 10.67 -6.96 6.46
C VAL A 60 11.77 -7.71 7.20
N GLN A 61 12.88 -7.96 6.53
CA GLN A 61 14.08 -8.51 7.14
C GLN A 61 15.08 -7.38 7.40
N MET A 62 15.42 -7.15 8.67
CA MET A 62 16.46 -6.22 9.07
C MET A 62 17.71 -7.02 9.42
N GLU A 63 18.88 -6.61 8.93
CA GLU A 63 20.15 -7.25 9.29
C GLU A 63 20.99 -6.29 10.13
N ILE A 64 21.50 -6.77 11.26
CA ILE A 64 22.43 -6.04 12.12
C ILE A 64 23.59 -6.99 12.40
N ASP A 65 24.79 -6.59 11.96
CA ASP A 65 26.04 -7.35 12.17
C ASP A 65 25.93 -8.83 11.78
N GLY A 66 25.31 -9.12 10.62
CA GLY A 66 25.12 -10.48 10.11
C GLY A 66 23.95 -11.26 10.72
N THR A 67 23.22 -10.68 11.67
CA THR A 67 22.03 -11.32 12.27
C THR A 67 20.75 -10.75 11.69
N THR A 68 19.87 -11.61 11.19
CA THR A 68 18.57 -11.23 10.62
C THR A 68 17.47 -11.16 11.68
N TYR A 69 16.75 -10.04 11.70
CA TYR A 69 15.62 -9.73 12.56
C TYR A 69 14.38 -9.45 11.69
N PRO A 70 13.48 -10.44 11.51
CA PRO A 70 12.24 -10.23 10.78
C PRO A 70 11.23 -9.45 11.63
N PHE A 71 10.51 -8.52 11.00
CA PHE A 71 9.36 -7.85 11.61
C PHE A 71 8.28 -7.55 10.58
N ASP A 72 7.03 -7.46 11.03
CA ASP A 72 5.90 -7.19 10.14
C ASP A 72 5.51 -5.71 10.16
N LEU A 73 5.36 -5.15 8.96
CA LEU A 73 4.62 -3.91 8.72
C LEU A 73 3.18 -4.25 8.39
N SER A 74 2.24 -3.46 8.91
CA SER A 74 0.82 -3.62 8.62
C SER A 74 0.09 -2.28 8.58
N CYS A 75 -1.03 -2.24 7.85
CA CYS A 75 -1.98 -1.13 7.83
C CYS A 75 -3.40 -1.65 8.03
N ASP A 76 -4.40 -0.78 8.16
CA ASP A 76 -5.76 -1.22 8.46
C ASP A 76 -6.43 -1.88 7.26
N LEU A 77 -6.42 -1.21 6.10
CA LEU A 77 -6.99 -1.73 4.85
C LEU A 77 -6.10 -1.38 3.66
N LEU A 78 -6.35 -2.07 2.55
CA LEU A 78 -5.85 -1.76 1.22
C LEU A 78 -7.05 -1.44 0.33
N ALA A 79 -6.99 -0.33 -0.39
CA ALA A 79 -8.06 0.12 -1.27
C ALA A 79 -7.52 0.56 -2.63
N LYS A 80 -8.40 0.65 -3.62
CA LYS A 80 -8.08 1.07 -4.98
C LYS A 80 -9.08 2.11 -5.45
N LYS A 81 -8.61 3.16 -6.12
CA LYS A 81 -9.46 4.20 -6.73
C LYS A 81 -8.84 4.65 -8.04
N HIS A 82 -9.61 4.64 -9.13
CA HIS A 82 -9.15 4.98 -10.49
C HIS A 82 -7.87 4.23 -10.92
N GLY A 83 -7.77 2.94 -10.60
CA GLY A 83 -6.57 2.15 -10.94
C GLY A 83 -5.38 2.33 -9.99
N LEU A 84 -5.41 3.33 -9.11
CA LEU A 84 -4.35 3.64 -8.16
C LEU A 84 -4.59 2.91 -6.83
N LEU A 85 -3.51 2.43 -6.23
CA LEU A 85 -3.53 1.68 -4.98
C LEU A 85 -3.29 2.61 -3.78
N PHE A 86 -4.06 2.44 -2.72
CA PHE A 86 -3.98 3.25 -1.51
C PHE A 86 -3.95 2.35 -0.28
N LEU A 87 -3.07 2.68 0.67
CA LEU A 87 -3.23 2.20 2.04
C LEU A 87 -4.36 2.97 2.72
N VAL A 88 -5.06 2.34 3.66
CA VAL A 88 -6.00 3.03 4.53
C VAL A 88 -5.52 2.93 5.97
N LYS A 89 -5.54 4.07 6.66
CA LYS A 89 -5.21 4.18 8.08
C LYS A 89 -6.37 4.81 8.83
N VAL A 90 -6.90 4.12 9.82
CA VAL A 90 -8.04 4.56 10.62
C VAL A 90 -7.51 5.34 11.81
N ARG A 91 -7.87 6.63 11.89
CA ARG A 91 -7.56 7.50 13.03
C ARG A 91 -8.81 7.61 13.91
N ARG A 92 -8.78 6.97 15.08
CA ARG A 92 -9.90 6.97 16.06
C ARG A 92 -9.77 8.08 17.11
N ASP A 93 -8.61 8.70 17.20
CA ASP A 93 -8.26 9.66 18.21
C ASP A 93 -8.57 11.09 17.73
N ALA A 94 -9.63 11.66 18.33
CA ALA A 94 -10.17 12.98 17.98
C ALA A 94 -9.24 14.18 18.29
N GLY A 95 -8.12 13.99 18.99
CA GLY A 95 -7.36 15.11 19.59
C GLY A 95 -5.83 15.02 19.69
N LYS A 96 -5.15 13.94 19.28
CA LYS A 96 -3.69 13.81 19.51
C LYS A 96 -2.90 13.72 18.20
N GLY A 97 -2.70 14.88 17.57
CA GLY A 97 -1.70 15.06 16.52
C GLY A 97 -2.26 15.59 15.20
N ARG A 98 -1.66 16.68 14.70
CA ARG A 98 -1.91 17.18 13.35
C ARG A 98 -1.29 16.17 12.36
N LEU A 99 -2.03 15.80 11.30
CA LEU A 99 -1.50 14.96 10.22
C LEU A 99 -0.23 15.55 9.59
N GLN A 100 -0.09 16.87 9.65
CA GLN A 100 1.07 17.62 9.16
C GLN A 100 2.30 17.55 10.08
N SER A 101 2.18 16.94 11.27
CA SER A 101 3.33 16.77 12.16
C SER A 101 4.43 15.95 11.49
N LYS A 102 5.69 16.25 11.79
CA LYS A 102 6.85 15.56 11.19
C LYS A 102 6.79 14.05 11.38
N GLN A 103 6.38 13.61 12.57
CA GLN A 103 6.23 12.20 12.91
C GLN A 103 5.20 11.49 12.02
N TRP A 104 4.01 12.08 11.84
CA TRP A 104 2.99 11.51 10.95
C TRP A 104 3.46 11.51 9.51
N ARG A 105 4.05 12.59 9.01
CA ARG A 105 4.56 12.66 7.64
C ARG A 105 5.59 11.57 7.35
N SER A 106 6.59 11.41 8.23
CA SER A 106 7.61 10.37 8.08
C SER A 106 7.02 8.96 8.19
N SER A 107 6.07 8.72 9.10
CA SER A 107 5.40 7.43 9.26
C SER A 107 4.56 7.07 8.03
N LEU A 108 3.73 7.99 7.54
CA LEU A 108 2.90 7.79 6.35
C LEU A 108 3.76 7.58 5.10
N LEU A 109 4.86 8.33 4.94
CA LEU A 109 5.77 8.14 3.83
C LEU A 109 6.43 6.76 3.88
N ARG A 110 6.93 6.35 5.06
CA ARG A 110 7.50 5.01 5.26
C ARG A 110 6.51 3.92 4.87
N ASP A 111 5.26 4.03 5.32
CA ASP A 111 4.22 3.04 5.02
C ASP A 111 3.95 3.00 3.49
N VAL A 112 3.83 4.15 2.81
CA VAL A 112 3.64 4.21 1.35
C VAL A 112 4.83 3.60 0.59
N LEU A 113 6.07 3.89 1.00
CA LEU A 113 7.27 3.36 0.36
C LEU A 113 7.39 1.84 0.56
N ALA A 114 7.11 1.36 1.77
CA ALA A 114 7.17 -0.07 2.10
C ALA A 114 6.16 -0.88 1.28
N PHE A 115 4.91 -0.43 1.22
CA PHE A 115 3.84 -1.13 0.49
C PHE A 115 3.75 -0.75 -0.99
N ARG A 116 4.57 0.20 -1.47
CA ARG A 116 4.60 0.70 -2.85
C ARG A 116 3.24 1.12 -3.38
N THR A 117 2.48 1.85 -2.56
CA THR A 117 1.18 2.39 -2.95
C THR A 117 1.31 3.79 -3.56
N ASN A 118 0.25 4.28 -4.20
CA ASN A 118 0.21 5.64 -4.77
C ASN A 118 -0.07 6.71 -3.71
N GLY A 119 -0.51 6.30 -2.52
CA GLY A 119 -0.77 7.17 -1.39
C GLY A 119 -1.36 6.42 -0.21
N ILE A 120 -1.85 7.19 0.75
CA ILE A 120 -2.53 6.68 1.93
C ILE A 120 -3.77 7.54 2.22
N VAL A 121 -4.86 6.88 2.54
CA VAL A 121 -6.12 7.48 2.93
C VAL A 121 -6.26 7.39 4.44
N VAL A 122 -6.33 8.54 5.09
CA VAL A 122 -6.58 8.61 6.53
C VAL A 122 -8.07 8.79 6.75
N VAL A 123 -8.70 7.83 7.42
CA VAL A 123 -10.14 7.85 7.71
C VAL A 123 -10.36 8.16 9.18
N ASN A 124 -11.19 9.15 9.48
CA ASN A 124 -11.76 9.35 10.79
C ASN A 124 -13.25 8.95 10.76
N PRO A 125 -13.63 7.77 11.29
CA PRO A 125 -15.01 7.27 11.24
C PRO A 125 -15.97 8.00 12.20
N GLU A 126 -15.46 8.72 13.20
CA GLU A 126 -16.28 9.51 14.13
C GLU A 126 -16.72 10.83 13.50
N LYS A 127 -15.83 11.45 12.70
CA LYS A 127 -16.07 12.71 11.99
C LYS A 127 -16.45 12.52 10.53
N GLU A 128 -16.61 11.26 10.10
CA GLU A 128 -16.89 10.86 8.71
C GLU A 128 -15.99 11.58 7.69
N LYS A 129 -14.73 11.76 8.07
CA LYS A 129 -13.76 12.53 7.30
C LYS A 129 -12.73 11.60 6.68
N LEU A 130 -12.63 11.68 5.36
CA LEU A 130 -11.61 11.02 4.57
C LEU A 130 -10.57 12.05 4.12
N GLN A 131 -9.29 11.74 4.32
CA GLN A 131 -8.18 12.59 3.89
C GLN A 131 -7.19 11.78 3.08
N GLU A 132 -7.15 12.04 1.78
CA GLU A 132 -6.17 11.45 0.89
C GLU A 132 -4.82 12.17 1.03
N VAL A 133 -3.75 11.40 1.24
CA VAL A 133 -2.39 11.90 1.36
C VAL A 133 -1.54 11.29 0.25
N ARG A 134 -0.98 12.18 -0.59
CA ARG A 134 -0.04 11.83 -1.65
C ARG A 134 1.32 12.44 -1.38
N PHE A 135 2.35 11.76 -1.85
CA PHE A 135 3.73 12.21 -1.76
C PHE A 135 4.25 12.49 -3.17
N ARG A 136 5.04 13.55 -3.33
CA ARG A 136 5.79 13.89 -4.55
C ARG A 136 7.24 14.11 -4.14
N MET A 137 8.18 13.66 -4.97
CA MET A 137 9.62 13.78 -4.78
C MET A 137 10.23 14.36 -6.04
#